data_AF-A0A318TVZ9-F1
#
_entry.id   AF-A0A318TVZ9-F1
#
_cell.length_a   1.000
_cell.length_b   1.000
_cell.length_c   1.000
_cell.angle_alpha   90.00
_cell.angle_beta   90.00
_cell.angle_gamma   90.00
#
_symmetry.space_group_name_H-M   'P 1'
#
loop_
_entity.id
_entity.type
_entity.pdbx_description
1 polymer ?
#
loop_
_entity_poly.entity_id
_entity_poly.type
_entity_poly.pdbx_seq_one_letter_code
_entity_poly.pdbx_strand_id
1 'polypeptide(L)' 'MPTTKLTIVPVTLDPIINNLSSVTSQPQVHAPNCMIKATGVEISFFNGVDEHIIQVIMRELSNR' A
#
# COMPACT_ATOMS: atom_id res chain seq x y z
N MET A 1 3.03 33.97 -18.08
CA MET A 1 3.44 33.06 -16.98
C MET A 1 4.50 33.80 -16.16
N PRO A 2 4.26 34.17 -14.89
CA PRO A 2 5.24 34.87 -14.07
C PRO A 2 6.43 33.95 -13.75
N THR A 3 7.65 34.39 -14.05
CA THR A 3 8.91 33.66 -13.81
C THR A 3 9.54 34.05 -12.47
N THR A 4 8.75 34.14 -11.40
CA THR A 4 9.26 34.44 -10.07
C THR A 4 10.10 33.29 -9.55
N LYS A 5 11.42 33.50 -9.47
CA LYS A 5 12.38 32.55 -8.90
C LYS A 5 12.05 32.36 -7.41
N LEU A 6 11.53 31.19 -7.07
CA LEU A 6 11.20 30.84 -5.69
C LEU A 6 12.50 30.50 -4.95
N THR A 7 12.76 31.19 -3.83
CA THR A 7 13.88 30.89 -2.94
C THR A 7 13.35 30.09 -1.76
N ILE A 8 13.67 28.80 -1.72
CA ILE A 8 13.33 27.92 -0.60
C ILE A 8 14.52 27.93 0.35
N VAL A 9 14.31 28.41 1.57
CA VAL A 9 15.33 28.42 2.62
C VAL A 9 15.09 27.22 3.54
N PRO A 10 16.06 26.31 3.69
CA PRO A 10 15.93 25.22 4.64
C PRO A 10 15.96 25.80 6.06
N VAL A 11 14.95 25.45 6.85
CA VAL A 11 14.89 25.76 8.28
C VAL A 11 14.87 24.46 9.06
N THR A 12 15.58 24.45 10.18
CA THR A 12 15.51 23.37 11.16
C THR A 12 14.47 23.77 12.19
N LEU A 13 13.42 22.97 12.35
CA LEU A 13 12.41 23.18 13.38
C LEU A 13 12.78 22.35 14.61
N ASP A 14 12.76 22.99 15.78
CA ASP A 14 12.92 22.26 17.04
C ASP A 14 11.66 21.40 17.27
N PRO A 15 11.80 20.08 17.43
CA PRO A 15 10.66 19.21 17.65
C PRO A 15 10.05 19.52 19.02
N ILE A 16 8.77 19.83 19.04
CA ILE A 16 7.99 19.85 20.28
C ILE A 16 7.90 18.39 20.73
N ILE A 17 8.45 18.09 21.91
CA ILE A 17 8.34 16.78 22.54
C ILE A 17 6.89 16.63 23.02
N ASN A 18 6.00 16.30 22.09
CA ASN A 18 4.73 15.71 22.44
C ASN A 18 5.01 14.22 22.67
N ASN A 19 4.67 13.72 23.86
CA ASN A 19 4.71 12.28 24.19
C ASN A 19 3.67 11.45 23.39
N LEU A 20 3.22 11.95 22.24
CA LEU A 20 2.64 11.11 21.22
C LEU A 20 3.81 10.34 20.62
N SER A 21 3.99 9.12 21.11
CA SER A 21 4.86 8.09 20.51
C SER A 21 4.96 8.38 19.03
N SER A 22 6.18 8.61 18.54
CA SER A 22 6.41 8.56 17.10
C SER A 22 5.78 7.24 16.68
N VAL A 23 4.68 7.29 15.94
CA VAL A 23 4.21 6.12 15.22
C VAL A 23 5.33 5.95 14.22
N THR A 24 6.35 5.20 14.61
CA THR A 24 7.30 4.63 13.69
C THR A 24 6.39 3.97 12.69
N SER A 25 6.31 4.55 11.49
CA SER A 25 5.65 3.88 10.39
C SER A 25 6.49 2.64 10.19
N GLN A 26 6.13 1.56 10.90
CA GLN A 26 6.61 0.24 10.57
C GLN A 26 6.35 0.15 9.07
N PRO A 27 7.34 -0.25 8.25
CA PRO A 27 7.04 -0.58 6.88
C PRO A 27 5.89 -1.58 6.98
N GLN A 28 4.68 -1.14 6.58
CA GLN A 28 3.52 -2.01 6.62
C GLN A 28 3.94 -3.15 5.72
N VAL A 29 4.24 -4.30 6.32
CA VAL A 29 4.50 -5.50 5.57
C VAL A 29 3.17 -5.74 4.87
N HIS A 30 3.10 -5.36 3.60
CA HIS A 30 1.95 -5.62 2.75
C HIS A 30 1.93 -7.13 2.57
N ALA A 31 1.39 -7.82 3.57
CA ALA A 31 1.11 -9.23 3.50
C ALA A 31 -0.18 -9.39 2.69
N PRO A 32 -0.28 -10.44 1.86
CA PRO A 32 -1.54 -10.75 1.20
C PRO A 32 -2.60 -11.08 2.26
N ASN A 33 -3.81 -10.59 2.06
CA ASN A 33 -4.97 -10.91 2.90
C ASN A 33 -5.50 -12.32 2.62
N CYS A 34 -5.38 -12.77 1.37
CA CYS A 34 -5.82 -14.07 0.92
C CYS A 34 -4.83 -14.62 -0.11
N MET A 35 -4.59 -15.92 -0.09
CA MET A 35 -3.71 -16.59 -1.02
C MET A 35 -4.32 -17.90 -1.48
N ILE A 36 -4.43 -18.08 -2.79
CA ILE A 36 -4.92 -19.31 -3.42
C ILE A 36 -3.72 -20.10 -3.93
N LYS A 37 -3.65 -21.37 -3.53
CA LYS A 37 -2.66 -22.34 -4.05
C LYS A 37 -3.39 -23.40 -4.85
N ALA A 38 -3.08 -23.49 -6.13
CA ALA A 38 -3.57 -24.52 -7.04
C ALA A 38 -2.39 -25.25 -7.68
N THR A 39 -2.65 -26.36 -8.39
CA THR A 39 -1.59 -27.15 -9.03
C THR A 39 -0.84 -26.30 -10.07
N GLY A 40 0.35 -25.84 -9.71
CA GLY A 40 1.22 -25.03 -10.57
C GLY A 40 0.94 -23.52 -10.56
N VAL A 41 0.06 -23.02 -9.68
CA VAL A 41 -0.25 -21.59 -9.58
C VAL A 41 -0.45 -21.13 -8.14
N GLU A 42 0.09 -19.95 -7.81
CA GLU A 42 -0.11 -19.27 -6.54
C GLU A 42 -0.60 -17.84 -6.82
N ILE A 43 -1.73 -17.46 -6.24
CA ILE A 43 -2.37 -16.16 -6.44
C ILE A 43 -2.50 -15.47 -5.08
N SER A 44 -1.94 -14.26 -4.97
CA SER A 44 -1.94 -13.47 -3.74
C SER A 44 -2.82 -12.23 -3.89
N PHE A 45 -3.82 -12.09 -3.03
CA PHE A 45 -4.72 -10.94 -2.96
C PHE A 45 -4.27 -9.99 -1.87
N PHE A 46 -4.07 -8.72 -2.25
CA PHE A 46 -3.74 -7.64 -1.33
C PHE A 46 -4.97 -6.80 -1.02
N ASN A 47 -4.85 -5.93 -0.03
CA ASN A 47 -5.95 -5.07 0.36
C ASN A 47 -6.33 -4.08 -0.77
N GLY A 48 -7.63 -3.86 -0.99
CA GLY A 48 -8.14 -2.98 -2.04
C GLY A 48 -8.46 -3.66 -3.38
N VAL A 49 -8.35 -4.99 -3.47
CA VAL A 49 -8.87 -5.74 -4.63
C VAL A 49 -10.40 -5.77 -4.59
N ASP A 50 -11.02 -5.43 -5.71
CA ASP A 50 -12.48 -5.45 -5.90
C ASP A 50 -13.05 -6.88 -5.87
N GLU A 51 -14.22 -7.06 -5.27
CA GLU A 51 -14.86 -8.37 -5.13
C GLU A 51 -15.17 -9.04 -6.47
N HIS A 52 -15.52 -8.26 -7.50
CA HIS A 52 -15.83 -8.79 -8.83
C HIS A 52 -14.58 -9.39 -9.48
N ILE A 53 -13.40 -8.82 -9.22
CA ILE A 53 -12.12 -9.37 -9.71
C ILE A 53 -11.88 -10.75 -9.09
N ILE A 54 -12.12 -10.88 -7.78
CA ILE A 54 -11.96 -12.15 -7.06
C ILE A 54 -12.95 -13.20 -7.62
N GLN A 55 -14.21 -12.83 -7.82
CA GLN A 55 -15.24 -13.70 -8.39
C GLN A 55 -14.87 -14.21 -9.79
N VAL A 56 -14.36 -13.32 -10.66
CA VAL A 56 -13.93 -13.68 -12.02
C VAL A 56 -12.76 -14.66 -11.97
N ILE A 57 -11.76 -14.40 -11.13
CA ILE A 57 -10.61 -15.30 -10.97
C ILE A 57 -11.08 -16.68 -10.49
N MET A 58 -11.95 -16.74 -9.49
CA MET A 58 -12.49 -18.00 -8.97
C MET A 58 -13.28 -18.77 -10.02
N ARG A 59 -14.10 -18.08 -10.83
CA ARG A 59 -14.83 -18.69 -11.95
C ARG A 59 -13.88 -19.28 -12.97
N GLU A 60 -12.87 -18.53 -13.39
CA GLU A 60 -11.90 -18.98 -14.40
C GLU A 60 -11.10 -20.19 -13.90
N LEU A 61 -10.70 -20.18 -12.62
CA LEU A 61 -10.02 -21.32 -11.99
C LEU A 61 -10.93 -22.56 -11.89
N SER A 62 -12.24 -22.39 -11.70
CA SER A 62 -13.19 -23.51 -11.63
C SER A 62 -13.55 -24.11 -13.00
N ASN A 63 -13.35 -23.34 -14.07
CA ASN A 63 -13.64 -23.75 -15.45
C ASN A 63 -12.45 -24.47 -16.11
N ARG A 64 -11.36 -24.65 -15.39
CA ARG A 64 -10.15 -25.39 -15.79
C ARG A 64 -10.15 -26.79 -15.19
#